data_AF-A0A965YKC1-F1
#
_entry.id   AF-A0A965YKC1-F1
#
_cell.length_a   1.000
_cell.length_b   1.000
_cell.length_c   1.000
_cell.angle_alpha   90.00
_cell.angle_beta   90.00
_cell.angle_gamma   90.00
#
_symmetry.space_group_name_H-M   'P 1'
#
loop_
_entity.id
_entity.type
_entity.pdbx_description
1 polymer ?
#
loop_
_entity_poly.entity_id
_entity_poly.type
_entity_poly.pdbx_seq_one_letter_code
_entity_poly.pdbx_strand_id
1 'polypeptide(L)'
;MQEDILAQIDSLPPLPQTVIYIEEFKQKEDKCPQELAKIVAKDPLILSTLLKVSNSAMFGFKKKIETPQMAVSLLGVNFTISLAFGSAIKNLVETSLEPYGANADSFLDSAMQAVILSSRWVNTIDPSLKERLSLPVFLLEIGKFIIARILKDKNLIDAFYLDVKDSLNIAEV
;
A
#
# COMPACT_ATOMS: atom_id res chain seq x y z
N MET A 1 15.41 18.87 -3.02
CA MET A 1 14.75 17.54 -3.04
C MET A 1 14.55 16.99 -1.64
N GLN A 2 15.61 16.73 -0.85
CA GLN A 2 15.45 16.16 0.50
C GLN A 2 14.60 17.04 1.44
N GLU A 3 14.85 18.36 1.47
CA GLU A 3 14.03 19.30 2.27
C GLU A 3 12.57 19.34 1.79
N ASP A 4 12.35 19.23 0.48
CA ASP A 4 11.01 19.19 -0.11
C ASP A 4 10.24 17.93 0.28
N ILE A 5 10.94 16.79 0.35
CA ILE A 5 10.37 15.51 0.81
C ILE A 5 9.93 15.62 2.27
N LEU A 6 10.79 16.17 3.14
CA LEU A 6 10.44 16.38 4.55
C LEU A 6 9.23 17.32 4.69
N ALA A 7 9.23 18.44 3.97
CA ALA A 7 8.11 19.39 4.00
C ALA A 7 6.79 18.75 3.54
N GLN A 8 6.82 17.89 2.51
CA GLN A 8 5.62 17.18 2.06
C GLN A 8 5.14 16.14 3.08
N ILE A 9 6.06 15.40 3.71
CA ILE A 9 5.73 14.45 4.78
C ILE A 9 5.05 15.19 5.95
N ASP A 10 5.60 16.32 6.37
CA ASP A 10 5.05 17.14 7.45
C ASP A 10 3.68 17.76 7.10
N SER A 11 3.41 17.93 5.80
CA SER A 11 2.13 18.43 5.29
C SER A 11 1.03 17.36 5.15
N LEU A 12 1.36 16.09 5.40
CA LEU A 12 0.39 15.01 5.26
C LEU A 12 -0.77 15.20 6.24
N PRO A 13 -2.02 14.98 5.79
CA PRO A 13 -3.16 15.02 6.68
C PRO A 13 -3.06 13.94 7.77
N PRO A 14 -3.75 14.13 8.91
CA PRO A 14 -3.79 13.12 9.96
C PRO A 14 -4.33 11.78 9.43
N LEU A 15 -3.85 10.69 10.03
CA LEU A 15 -4.26 9.35 9.64
C LEU A 15 -5.78 9.17 9.80
N PRO A 16 -6.46 8.51 8.84
CA PRO A 16 -7.86 8.15 8.96
C PRO A 16 -8.10 7.31 10.21
N GLN A 17 -9.26 7.49 10.82
CA GLN A 17 -9.61 6.81 12.07
C GLN A 17 -9.57 5.28 11.95
N THR A 18 -9.84 4.74 10.76
CA THR A 18 -9.69 3.30 10.47
C THR A 18 -8.27 2.81 10.67
N VAL A 19 -7.26 3.59 10.30
CA VAL A 19 -5.84 3.25 10.48
C VAL A 19 -5.46 3.22 11.96
N ILE A 20 -5.97 4.19 12.73
CA ILE A 20 -5.77 4.24 14.19
C ILE A 20 -6.34 2.97 14.84
N TYR A 21 -7.56 2.58 14.50
CA TYR A 21 -8.17 1.34 15.00
C TYR A 21 -7.39 0.09 14.60
N ILE A 22 -6.76 0.07 13.43
CA ILE A 22 -5.91 -1.04 13.01
C ILE A 22 -4.61 -1.09 13.85
N GLU A 23 -4.01 0.07 14.19
CA GLU A 23 -2.86 0.11 15.10
C GLU A 23 -3.22 -0.39 16.49
N GLU A 24 -4.37 0.02 17.03
CA GLU A 24 -4.88 -0.51 18.31
C GLU A 24 -5.10 -2.03 18.23
N PHE A 25 -5.68 -2.53 17.14
CA PHE A 25 -5.85 -3.96 16.90
C PHE A 25 -4.51 -4.71 16.86
N LYS A 26 -3.45 -4.13 16.27
CA LYS A 26 -2.12 -4.76 16.20
C LYS A 26 -1.47 -4.94 17.57
N GLN A 27 -1.83 -4.12 18.56
CA GLN A 27 -1.29 -4.17 19.93
C GLN A 27 -1.95 -5.24 20.79
N LYS A 28 -3.05 -5.87 20.34
CA LYS A 28 -3.73 -6.94 21.07
C LYS A 28 -2.96 -8.25 21.01
N GLU A 29 -2.96 -8.97 22.14
CA GLU A 29 -2.39 -10.33 22.23
C GLU A 29 -3.20 -11.33 21.39
N ASP A 30 -4.53 -11.21 21.39
CA ASP A 30 -5.42 -12.01 20.56
C ASP A 30 -5.93 -11.22 19.35
N LYS A 31 -5.43 -11.57 18.16
CA LYS A 31 -5.75 -10.92 16.89
C LYS A 31 -6.87 -11.66 16.17
N CYS A 32 -8.11 -11.43 16.60
CA CYS A 32 -9.28 -12.03 15.98
C CYS A 32 -9.53 -11.47 14.56
N PRO A 33 -9.53 -12.30 13.48
CA PRO A 33 -9.78 -11.83 12.11
C PRO A 33 -11.15 -11.16 11.92
N GLN A 34 -12.15 -11.57 12.71
CA GLN A 34 -13.50 -11.00 12.66
C GLN A 34 -13.54 -9.57 13.19
N GLU A 35 -12.65 -9.22 14.13
CA GLU A 35 -12.52 -7.87 14.63
C GLU A 35 -11.93 -6.95 13.55
N LEU A 36 -10.84 -7.38 12.90
CA LEU A 36 -10.26 -6.63 11.78
C LEU A 36 -11.27 -6.42 10.65
N ALA A 37 -12.07 -7.45 10.33
CA ALA A 37 -13.13 -7.33 9.34
C ALA A 37 -14.16 -6.24 9.71
N LYS A 38 -14.50 -6.09 10.99
CA LYS A 38 -15.39 -5.01 11.47
C LYS A 38 -14.74 -3.63 11.38
N ILE A 39 -13.43 -3.53 11.66
CA ILE A 39 -12.70 -2.27 11.54
C ILE A 39 -12.69 -1.82 10.08
N VAL A 40 -12.30 -2.69 9.16
CA VAL A 40 -12.23 -2.38 7.72
C VAL A 40 -13.62 -2.09 7.14
N ALA A 41 -14.67 -2.78 7.60
CA ALA A 41 -16.03 -2.57 7.11
C ALA A 41 -16.59 -1.16 7.41
N LYS A 42 -16.00 -0.41 8.36
CA LYS A 42 -16.40 0.97 8.67
C LYS A 42 -15.92 1.98 7.64
N ASP A 43 -14.99 1.59 6.76
CA ASP A 43 -14.39 2.45 5.75
C ASP A 43 -14.75 1.96 4.35
N PRO A 44 -15.69 2.62 3.65
CA PRO A 44 -16.15 2.16 2.34
C PRO A 44 -15.05 2.07 1.27
N LEU A 45 -14.04 2.95 1.33
CA LEU A 45 -12.95 2.98 0.35
C LEU A 45 -11.98 1.81 0.58
N ILE A 46 -11.63 1.57 1.84
CA ILE A 46 -10.80 0.41 2.19
C ILE A 46 -11.55 -0.89 1.91
N LEU A 47 -12.84 -0.97 2.28
CA LEU A 47 -13.66 -2.16 2.00
C LEU A 47 -13.78 -2.43 0.50
N SER A 48 -13.99 -1.40 -0.32
CA SER A 48 -14.05 -1.53 -1.77
C SER A 48 -12.73 -2.08 -2.33
N THR A 49 -11.60 -1.53 -1.87
CA THR A 49 -10.26 -1.99 -2.25
C THR A 49 -10.04 -3.43 -1.82
N LEU A 50 -10.42 -3.78 -0.59
CA LEU A 50 -10.33 -5.13 -0.04
C LEU A 50 -11.08 -6.14 -0.89
N LEU A 51 -12.35 -5.87 -1.22
CA LEU A 51 -13.17 -6.75 -2.05
C LEU A 51 -12.64 -6.85 -3.49
N LYS A 52 -12.19 -5.73 -4.09
CA LYS A 52 -11.55 -5.72 -5.42
C LYS A 52 -10.35 -6.66 -5.45
N VAL A 53 -9.46 -6.54 -4.44
CA VAL A 53 -8.25 -7.34 -4.33
C VAL A 53 -8.55 -8.81 -4.06
N SER A 54 -9.47 -9.11 -3.14
CA SER A 54 -9.87 -10.50 -2.85
C SER A 54 -10.47 -11.23 -4.06
N ASN A 55 -11.09 -10.51 -4.99
CA ASN A 55 -11.66 -11.06 -6.22
C ASN A 55 -10.70 -11.03 -7.43
N SER A 56 -9.45 -10.57 -7.25
CA SER A 56 -8.48 -10.55 -8.34
C SER A 56 -8.05 -11.97 -8.73
N ALA A 57 -7.66 -12.14 -10.00
CA ALA A 57 -7.17 -13.43 -10.52
C ALA A 57 -5.97 -13.97 -9.72
N MET A 58 -5.24 -13.11 -9.03
CA MET A 58 -4.08 -13.44 -8.21
C MET A 58 -4.37 -14.42 -7.08
N PHE A 59 -5.56 -14.35 -6.47
CA PHE A 59 -5.95 -15.24 -5.36
C PHE A 59 -6.74 -16.47 -5.82
N GLY A 60 -7.10 -16.56 -7.11
CA GLY A 60 -7.60 -17.77 -7.75
C GLY A 60 -8.87 -18.37 -7.14
N PHE A 61 -9.68 -17.58 -6.43
CA PHE A 61 -10.85 -18.09 -5.73
C PHE A 61 -12.03 -18.29 -6.69
N LYS A 62 -12.63 -19.50 -6.69
CA LYS A 62 -13.69 -19.87 -7.64
C LYS A 62 -15.03 -19.18 -7.39
N LYS A 63 -15.26 -18.72 -6.16
CA LYS A 63 -16.51 -18.03 -5.76
C LYS A 63 -16.21 -16.56 -5.54
N LYS A 64 -17.20 -15.71 -5.81
CA LYS A 64 -17.07 -14.27 -5.54
C LYS A 64 -16.98 -14.03 -4.03
N ILE A 65 -16.04 -13.18 -3.62
CA ILE A 65 -15.90 -12.69 -2.24
C ILE A 65 -16.78 -11.45 -2.08
N GLU A 66 -17.79 -11.53 -1.21
CA GLU A 66 -18.82 -10.49 -1.07
C GLU A 66 -18.86 -9.86 0.33
N THR A 67 -18.14 -10.42 1.30
CA THR A 67 -18.14 -9.91 2.68
C THR A 67 -16.72 -9.59 3.17
N PRO A 68 -16.57 -8.59 4.05
CA PRO A 68 -15.29 -8.30 4.70
C PRO A 68 -14.71 -9.53 5.40
N GLN A 69 -15.55 -10.32 6.08
CA GLN A 69 -15.12 -11.51 6.82
C GLN A 69 -14.54 -12.58 5.89
N MET A 70 -15.15 -12.81 4.71
CA MET A 70 -14.62 -13.72 3.70
C MET A 70 -13.29 -13.20 3.13
N ALA A 71 -13.20 -11.89 2.89
CA ALA A 71 -11.99 -11.25 2.38
C ALA A 71 -10.82 -11.35 3.38
N VAL A 72 -11.04 -11.02 4.66
CA VAL A 72 -10.02 -11.12 5.70
C VAL A 72 -9.62 -12.58 5.94
N SER A 73 -10.56 -13.52 5.88
CA SER A 73 -10.25 -14.95 5.99
C SER A 73 -9.39 -15.47 4.83
N LEU A 74 -9.67 -14.99 3.61
CA LEU A 74 -8.91 -15.36 2.40
C LEU A 74 -7.50 -14.77 2.40
N LEU A 75 -7.41 -13.46 2.68
CA LEU A 75 -6.16 -12.69 2.57
C LEU A 75 -5.27 -12.82 3.81
N GLY A 76 -5.88 -13.11 4.97
CA GLY A 76 -5.23 -13.11 6.26
C GLY A 76 -5.12 -11.70 6.87
N VAL A 77 -4.86 -11.67 8.18
CA VAL A 77 -4.80 -10.46 9.00
C VAL A 77 -3.75 -9.47 8.49
N ASN A 78 -2.51 -9.91 8.33
CA ASN A 78 -1.40 -8.99 8.02
C ASN A 78 -1.49 -8.39 6.61
N PHE A 79 -1.95 -9.16 5.63
CA PHE A 79 -2.15 -8.64 4.28
C PHE A 79 -3.32 -7.65 4.25
N THR A 80 -4.41 -7.96 4.97
CA THR A 80 -5.53 -7.03 5.13
C THR A 80 -5.08 -5.71 5.76
N ILE A 81 -4.24 -5.76 6.80
CA ILE A 81 -3.64 -4.56 7.42
C ILE A 81 -2.85 -3.78 6.38
N SER A 82 -1.92 -4.42 5.68
CA SER A 82 -1.06 -3.77 4.68
C SER A 82 -1.89 -3.08 3.59
N LEU A 83 -2.94 -3.75 3.11
CA LEU A 83 -3.87 -3.20 2.13
C LEU A 83 -4.66 -2.01 2.69
N ALA A 84 -5.12 -2.10 3.94
CA ALA A 84 -5.89 -1.03 4.57
C ALA A 84 -5.06 0.24 4.75
N PHE A 85 -3.80 0.11 5.18
CA PHE A 85 -2.85 1.22 5.21
C PHE A 85 -2.62 1.82 3.83
N GLY A 86 -2.39 0.96 2.82
CA GLY A 86 -2.17 1.41 1.46
C GLY A 86 -3.35 2.17 0.87
N SER A 87 -4.56 1.63 1.07
CA SER A 87 -5.80 2.26 0.62
C SER A 87 -6.05 3.58 1.35
N ALA A 88 -5.83 3.62 2.67
CA ALA A 88 -5.95 4.85 3.46
C ALA A 88 -4.99 5.93 2.95
N ILE A 89 -3.71 5.60 2.76
CA ILE A 89 -2.69 6.59 2.35
C ILE A 89 -2.90 7.05 0.90
N LYS A 90 -3.33 6.15 0.00
CA LYS A 90 -3.77 6.53 -1.36
C LYS A 90 -4.85 7.61 -1.32
N ASN A 91 -5.74 7.58 -0.33
CA ASN A 91 -6.79 8.59 -0.20
C ASN A 91 -6.30 9.91 0.43
N LEU A 92 -5.14 9.91 1.10
CA LEU A 92 -4.55 11.10 1.73
C LEU A 92 -3.65 11.90 0.79
N VAL A 93 -3.04 11.25 -0.19
CA VAL A 93 -2.07 11.85 -1.12
C VAL A 93 -2.70 12.02 -2.49
N GLU A 94 -2.31 13.07 -3.22
CA GLU A 94 -2.71 13.22 -4.61
C GLU A 94 -2.33 11.95 -5.40
N THR A 95 -3.32 11.31 -6.01
CA THR A 95 -3.16 9.96 -6.59
C THR A 95 -2.47 9.94 -7.95
N SER A 96 -1.96 11.08 -8.42
CA SER A 96 -1.30 11.14 -9.73
C SER A 96 0.10 10.55 -9.61
N LEU A 97 0.31 9.44 -10.32
CA LEU A 97 1.62 8.85 -10.56
C LEU A 97 2.05 9.09 -12.02
N GLU A 98 1.50 10.14 -12.65
CA GLU A 98 1.88 10.57 -13.99
C GLU A 98 3.39 10.69 -14.20
N PRO A 99 4.21 11.20 -13.24
CA PRO A 99 5.67 11.25 -13.42
C PRO A 99 6.34 9.88 -13.57
N TYR A 100 5.67 8.81 -13.13
CA TYR A 100 6.14 7.42 -13.25
C TYR A 100 5.48 6.65 -14.40
N GLY A 101 4.63 7.31 -15.21
CA GLY A 101 3.85 6.67 -16.27
C GLY A 101 2.85 5.65 -15.72
N ALA A 102 2.45 5.83 -14.45
CA ALA A 102 1.66 4.88 -13.70
C ALA A 102 0.37 5.52 -13.18
N ASN A 103 -0.53 4.68 -12.69
CA ASN A 103 -1.73 5.12 -12.00
C ASN A 103 -1.85 4.38 -10.66
N ALA A 104 -2.84 4.78 -9.86
CA ALA A 104 -2.99 4.22 -8.54
C ALA A 104 -3.42 2.74 -8.52
N ASP A 105 -3.91 2.17 -9.64
CA ASP A 105 -4.20 0.75 -9.76
C ASP A 105 -2.92 -0.05 -10.07
N SER A 106 -2.11 0.39 -11.04
CA SER A 106 -0.83 -0.25 -11.35
C SER A 106 0.16 -0.20 -10.16
N PHE A 107 0.09 0.88 -9.38
CA PHE A 107 0.75 1.00 -8.09
C PHE A 107 0.34 -0.11 -7.12
N LEU A 108 -0.97 -0.27 -6.91
CA LEU A 108 -1.50 -1.22 -5.94
C LEU A 108 -1.09 -2.65 -6.33
N ASP A 109 -1.17 -2.95 -7.62
CA ASP A 109 -0.71 -4.22 -8.18
C ASP A 109 0.79 -4.43 -7.90
N SER A 110 1.64 -3.45 -8.22
CA SER A 110 3.09 -3.54 -7.98
C SER A 110 3.44 -3.72 -6.50
N ALA A 111 2.84 -2.94 -5.61
CA ALA A 111 3.02 -3.05 -4.17
C ALA A 111 2.58 -4.41 -3.64
N MET A 112 1.45 -4.95 -4.13
CA MET A 112 0.99 -6.28 -3.79
C MET A 112 1.96 -7.37 -4.27
N GLN A 113 2.49 -7.27 -5.50
CA GLN A 113 3.50 -8.21 -5.99
C GLN A 113 4.75 -8.19 -5.12
N ALA A 114 5.23 -7.01 -4.72
CA ALA A 114 6.38 -6.86 -3.85
C ALA A 114 6.15 -7.53 -2.49
N VAL A 115 4.98 -7.30 -1.86
CA VAL A 115 4.61 -7.94 -0.59
C VAL A 115 4.53 -9.47 -0.73
N ILE A 116 3.94 -9.97 -1.81
CA ILE A 116 3.78 -11.41 -2.03
C ILE A 116 5.13 -12.08 -2.34
N LEU A 117 5.95 -11.45 -3.19
CA LEU A 117 7.28 -11.93 -3.53
C LEU A 117 8.18 -11.98 -2.28
N SER A 118 8.25 -10.87 -1.54
CA SER A 118 9.02 -10.79 -0.30
C SER A 118 8.52 -11.79 0.75
N SER A 119 7.20 -11.91 0.92
CA SER A 119 6.60 -12.90 1.83
C SER A 119 6.95 -14.33 1.45
N ARG A 120 6.93 -14.67 0.15
CA ARG A 120 7.29 -16.02 -0.33
C ARG A 120 8.77 -16.30 -0.13
N TRP A 121 9.62 -15.34 -0.47
CA TRP A 121 11.06 -15.47 -0.33
C TRP A 121 11.49 -15.58 1.14
N VAL A 122 11.00 -14.69 1.99
CA VAL A 122 11.34 -14.69 3.43
C VAL A 122 10.84 -15.96 4.11
N ASN A 123 9.72 -16.54 3.67
CA ASN A 123 9.21 -17.79 4.22
C ASN A 123 10.15 -18.99 3.98
N THR A 124 11.10 -18.92 3.03
CA THR A 124 12.14 -19.94 2.85
C THR A 124 13.35 -19.73 3.77
N ILE A 125 13.44 -18.59 4.44
CA ILE A 125 14.58 -18.19 5.29
C ILE A 125 14.14 -18.19 6.76
N ASP A 126 13.17 -17.36 7.11
CA ASP A 126 12.60 -17.23 8.45
C ASP A 126 11.11 -16.84 8.36
N PRO A 127 10.19 -17.79 8.58
CA PRO A 127 8.76 -17.54 8.57
C PRO A 127 8.29 -16.44 9.54
N SER A 128 9.03 -16.20 10.64
CA SER A 128 8.66 -15.17 11.62
C SER A 128 8.81 -13.74 11.08
N LEU A 129 9.68 -13.55 10.08
CA LEU A 129 9.93 -12.23 9.49
C LEU A 129 8.84 -11.80 8.49
N LYS A 130 8.08 -12.75 7.94
CA LYS A 130 7.00 -12.47 6.97
C LYS A 130 6.04 -11.40 7.50
N GLU A 131 5.67 -11.51 8.78
CA GLU A 131 4.74 -10.59 9.41
C GLU A 131 5.34 -9.20 9.62
N ARG A 132 6.64 -9.14 9.94
CA ARG A 132 7.35 -7.87 10.20
C ARG A 132 7.63 -7.09 8.92
N LEU A 133 7.83 -7.78 7.79
CA LEU A 133 8.25 -7.16 6.54
C LEU A 133 7.10 -6.77 5.61
N SER A 134 5.92 -7.38 5.75
CA SER A 134 4.77 -7.11 4.86
C SER A 134 4.40 -5.63 4.81
N LEU A 135 4.28 -4.98 5.97
CA LEU A 135 3.93 -3.56 6.05
C LEU A 135 5.05 -2.65 5.51
N PRO A 136 6.32 -2.75 5.97
CA PRO A 136 7.42 -1.96 5.41
C PRO A 136 7.57 -2.11 3.89
N VAL A 137 7.46 -3.33 3.35
CA VAL A 137 7.55 -3.57 1.90
C VAL A 137 6.43 -2.85 1.15
N PHE A 138 5.22 -2.84 1.70
CA PHE A 138 4.12 -2.07 1.11
C PHE A 138 4.37 -0.55 1.21
N LEU A 139 4.84 -0.07 2.36
CA LEU A 139 5.08 1.36 2.61
C LEU A 139 6.20 1.95 1.74
N LEU A 140 7.19 1.14 1.32
CA LEU A 140 8.24 1.59 0.39
C LEU A 140 7.67 2.20 -0.90
N GLU A 141 6.57 1.63 -1.38
CA GLU A 141 5.95 2.07 -2.62
C GLU A 141 5.31 3.46 -2.46
N ILE A 142 4.80 3.79 -1.26
CA ILE A 142 4.10 5.05 -0.99
C ILE A 142 4.96 6.28 -1.20
N GLY A 143 6.29 6.16 -1.04
CA GLY A 143 7.23 7.25 -1.33
C GLY A 143 7.07 7.83 -2.74
N LYS A 144 6.61 7.02 -3.71
CA LYS A 144 6.35 7.46 -5.09
C LYS A 144 5.28 8.54 -5.18
N PHE A 145 4.23 8.49 -4.37
CA PHE A 145 3.20 9.54 -4.39
C PHE A 145 3.75 10.88 -3.85
N ILE A 146 4.60 10.83 -2.83
CA ILE A 146 5.26 12.02 -2.28
C ILE A 146 6.17 12.65 -3.34
N ILE A 147 7.01 11.84 -3.97
CA ILE A 147 7.93 12.31 -5.01
C ILE A 147 7.16 12.83 -6.24
N ALA A 148 6.13 12.10 -6.70
CA ALA A 148 5.30 12.51 -7.83
C ALA A 148 4.66 13.90 -7.59
N ARG A 149 4.17 14.14 -6.37
CA ARG A 149 3.63 15.44 -5.98
C ARG A 149 4.68 16.53 -6.03
N ILE A 150 5.89 16.30 -5.50
CA ILE A 150 6.99 17.29 -5.55
C ILE A 150 7.36 17.62 -7.00
N LEU A 151 7.47 16.60 -7.85
CA LEU A 151 7.77 16.78 -9.26
C LEU A 151 6.70 17.63 -9.96
N LYS A 152 5.43 17.39 -9.64
CA LYS A 152 4.30 18.17 -10.15
C LYS A 152 4.32 19.60 -9.64
N ASP A 153 4.42 19.81 -8.33
CA ASP A 153 4.43 21.12 -7.67
C ASP A 153 5.57 22.00 -8.18
N LYS A 154 6.71 21.40 -8.57
CA LYS A 154 7.88 22.09 -9.11
C LYS A 154 7.96 22.14 -10.64
N ASN A 155 6.98 21.58 -11.36
CA ASN A 155 7.01 21.42 -12.82
C ASN A 155 8.29 20.72 -13.34
N LEU A 156 8.74 19.68 -12.64
CA LEU A 156 9.94 18.90 -12.96
C LEU A 156 9.66 17.57 -13.67
N ILE A 157 8.40 17.33 -14.08
CA ILE A 157 7.98 16.06 -14.66
C ILE A 157 8.78 15.72 -15.93
N ASP A 158 8.89 16.65 -16.88
CA ASP A 158 9.60 16.42 -18.14
C ASP A 158 11.10 16.19 -17.93
N ALA A 159 11.72 16.97 -17.03
CA ALA A 159 13.13 16.81 -16.68
C ALA A 159 13.40 15.44 -16.06
N PHE A 160 12.57 15.03 -15.09
CA PHE A 160 12.66 13.71 -14.47
C PHE A 160 12.53 12.59 -15.51
N TYR A 161 11.60 12.70 -16.45
CA TYR A 161 11.44 11.71 -17.52
C TYR A 161 12.66 11.59 -18.43
N LEU A 162 13.28 12.71 -18.79
CA LEU A 162 14.50 12.72 -19.58
C LEU A 162 15.65 12.06 -18.83
N ASP A 163 15.84 12.42 -17.56
CA ASP A 163 16.89 11.85 -16.72
C ASP A 163 16.72 10.34 -16.54
N VAL A 164 15.50 9.85 -16.30
CA VAL A 164 15.21 8.40 -16.22
C VAL A 164 15.52 7.68 -17.53
N LYS A 165 15.20 8.30 -18.67
CA LYS A 165 15.38 7.68 -19.99
C LYS A 165 16.84 7.59 -20.41
N ASP A 166 17.61 8.61 -20.08
CA ASP A 166 19.02 8.72 -20.50
C ASP A 166 19.99 8.11 -19.47
N SER A 167 19.49 7.77 -18.28
CA SER A 167 20.30 7.15 -17.23
C SER A 167 20.56 5.66 -17.48
N LEU A 168 21.83 5.26 -17.29
CA LEU A 168 22.25 3.86 -17.20
C LEU A 168 22.17 3.31 -15.77
N ASN A 169 21.94 4.18 -14.78
CA ASN A 169 21.80 3.84 -13.37
C ASN A 169 20.66 4.67 -12.74
N ILE A 170 19.49 4.04 -12.57
CA ILE A 170 18.30 4.67 -11.99
C ILE A 170 18.55 5.24 -10.58
N ALA A 171 19.55 4.75 -9.85
CA ALA A 171 19.90 5.30 -8.53
C ALA A 171 20.62 6.67 -8.58
N GLU A 172 21.06 7.10 -9.77
CA GLU A 172 21.72 8.39 -10.01
C GLU A 172 20.74 9.48 -10.50
N VAL A 173 19.46 9.11 -10.67
CA VAL A 173 18.35 10.00 -11.04
C VAL A 173 17.58 10.42 -9.80
#